data_AF-A0A841LEQ5-F1
#
_entry.id   AF-A0A841LEQ5-F1
#
_cell.length_a   1.000
_cell.length_b   1.000
_cell.length_c   1.000
_cell.angle_alpha   90.00
_cell.angle_beta   90.00
_cell.angle_gamma   90.00
#
_symmetry.space_group_name_H-M   'P 1'
#
loop_
_entity.id
_entity.type
_entity.pdbx_description
1 polymer ?
#
loop_
_entity_poly.entity_id
_entity_poly.type
_entity_poly.pdbx_seq_one_letter_code
_entity_poly.pdbx_strand_id
1 'polypeptide(L)' 'MVAPAAMREAVAHLQGNLGMSERRACRVVGADRKSVRYRSTRPDDAYLRERLRALAAYSDEAAPRFRDDCAP' A
#
# COMPACT_ATOMS: atom_id res chain seq x y z
N MET A 1 10.22 11.09 -2.17
CA MET A 1 9.76 9.87 -2.89
C MET A 1 8.26 10.01 -3.10
N VAL A 2 7.74 9.81 -4.32
CA VAL A 2 6.30 9.96 -4.62
C VAL A 2 5.57 8.65 -4.30
N ALA A 3 4.40 8.72 -3.68
CA ALA A 3 3.61 7.53 -3.37
C ALA A 3 3.10 6.85 -4.66
N PRO A 4 3.02 5.50 -4.73
CA PRO A 4 2.52 4.80 -5.91
C PRO A 4 1.10 5.21 -6.32
N ALA A 5 0.26 5.61 -5.35
CA ALA A 5 -1.08 6.13 -5.61
C ALA A 5 -1.03 7.44 -6.41
N ALA A 6 -0.21 8.40 -5.97
CA ALA A 6 -0.04 9.69 -6.65
C ALA A 6 0.54 9.53 -8.07
N MET A 7 1.44 8.57 -8.28
CA MET A 7 1.93 8.25 -9.63
C MET A 7 0.82 7.73 -10.56
N ARG A 8 -0.08 6.88 -10.05
CA ARG A 8 -1.23 6.37 -10.80
C ARG A 8 -2.20 7.49 -11.17
N GLU A 9 -2.47 8.39 -10.24
CA GLU A 9 -3.33 9.57 -10.48
C GLU A 9 -2.72 10.48 -11.54
N ALA A 10 -1.42 10.76 -11.48
CA ALA A 10 -0.73 11.54 -12.50
C ALA A 10 -0.85 10.88 -13.89
N VAL A 11 -0.66 9.56 -13.98
CA VAL A 11 -0.83 8.82 -15.25
C VAL A 11 -2.28 8.87 -15.74
N ALA A 12 -3.27 8.73 -14.85
CA ALA A 12 -4.68 8.85 -15.21
C ALA A 12 -5.02 10.26 -15.72
N HIS A 13 -4.46 11.30 -15.10
CA HIS A 13 -4.62 12.68 -15.51
C HIS A 13 -4.08 12.92 -16.93
N LEU A 14 -2.87 12.43 -17.24
CA LEU A 14 -2.30 12.56 -18.59
C LEU A 14 -3.10 11.79 -19.65
N GLN A 15 -3.67 10.63 -19.31
CA GLN A 15 -4.52 9.88 -20.23
C GLN A 15 -5.86 10.59 -20.48
N GLY A 16 -6.52 11.07 -19.42
CA GLY A 16 -7.83 11.70 -19.50
C GLY A 16 -7.81 13.11 -20.10
N ASN A 17 -6.83 13.93 -19.71
CA ASN A 17 -6.82 15.35 -20.07
C ASN A 17 -5.99 15.65 -21.32
N LEU A 18 -4.97 14.84 -21.61
CA LEU A 18 -4.07 15.05 -22.73
C LEU A 18 -4.19 13.97 -23.81
N GLY A 19 -5.14 13.04 -23.67
CA GLY A 19 -5.36 11.94 -24.63
C GLY A 19 -4.15 11.03 -24.82
N MET A 20 -3.21 11.03 -23.87
CA MET A 20 -2.00 10.23 -24.00
C MET A 20 -2.31 8.76 -23.85
N SER A 21 -1.59 7.89 -24.57
CA SER A 21 -1.59 6.48 -24.24
C SER A 21 -0.88 6.25 -22.91
N GLU A 22 -1.33 5.25 -22.14
CA GLU A 22 -0.69 4.81 -20.90
C GLU A 22 0.85 4.66 -21.06
N ARG A 23 1.30 4.14 -22.21
CA ARG A 23 2.71 3.91 -22.56
C ARG A 23 3.52 5.22 -22.57
N ARG A 24 2.91 6.32 -23.02
CA ARG A 24 3.52 7.66 -23.07
C ARG A 24 3.41 8.34 -21.71
N ALA A 25 2.24 8.27 -21.08
CA ALA A 25 1.99 8.84 -19.76
C ALA A 25 2.96 8.26 -18.69
N CYS A 26 3.15 6.94 -18.65
CA CYS A 26 4.09 6.31 -17.72
C CYS A 26 5.53 6.77 -17.91
N ARG A 27 5.98 6.98 -19.16
CA ARG A 27 7.33 7.50 -19.45
C ARG A 27 7.52 8.93 -18.95
N VAL A 28 6.49 9.76 -19.05
CA VAL A 28 6.52 11.16 -18.58
C VAL A 28 6.56 11.22 -17.04
N VAL A 29 5.75 10.39 -16.37
CA VAL A 29 5.67 10.36 -14.90
C VAL A 29 6.86 9.62 -14.26
N GLY A 30 7.57 8.78 -15.03
CA GLY A 30 8.60 7.88 -14.49
C GLY A 30 8.02 6.70 -13.71
N ALA A 31 6.75 6.37 -13.94
CA ALA A 31 6.08 5.25 -13.28
C ALA A 31 6.30 3.94 -14.05
N ASP A 32 6.58 2.85 -13.34
CA ASP A 32 6.55 1.53 -13.97
C ASP A 32 5.11 1.16 -14.34
N ARG A 33 4.95 0.64 -15.56
CA ARG A 33 3.65 0.31 -16.11
C ARG A 33 2.93 -0.80 -15.35
N LYS A 34 3.65 -1.76 -14.76
CA LYS A 34 3.02 -2.82 -13.94
C LYS A 34 2.43 -2.22 -12.67
N SER A 35 3.09 -1.24 -12.06
CA SER A 35 2.57 -0.52 -10.89
C SER A 35 1.31 0.27 -11.20
N VAL A 36 1.19 0.80 -12.43
CA VAL A 36 -0.03 1.49 -12.90
C VAL A 36 -1.18 0.52 -13.14
N ARG A 37 -0.90 -0.66 -13.71
CA ARG A 37 -1.91 -1.68 -14.00
C ARG A 37 -2.33 -2.53 -12.80
N TYR A 38 -1.56 -2.49 -11.72
CA TYR A 38 -1.81 -3.30 -10.54
C TYR A 38 -3.21 -3.02 -9.98
N ARG A 39 -4.02 -4.08 -9.87
CA ARG A 39 -5.31 -4.06 -9.19
C ARG A 39 -5.29 -5.15 -8.12
N SER A 40 -5.52 -4.77 -6.87
CA SER A 40 -5.73 -5.73 -5.80
C SER A 40 -7.07 -6.43 -6.03
N THR A 41 -7.04 -7.74 -6.25
CA THR A 41 -8.25 -8.57 -6.38
C THR A 41 -8.71 -9.17 -5.06
N ARG A 42 -7.99 -8.92 -3.96
CA ARG A 42 -8.27 -9.52 -2.67
C ARG A 42 -9.59 -8.95 -2.13
N PRO A 43 -10.56 -9.81 -1.73
CA PRO A 43 -11.76 -9.35 -1.06
C PRO A 43 -11.38 -8.67 0.27
N ASP A 44 -12.28 -7.82 0.79
CA ASP A 44 -12.06 -7.18 2.09
C ASP A 44 -11.78 -8.26 3.15
N ASP A 45 -10.61 -8.15 3.76
CA ASP A 45 -10.07 -9.10 4.72
C ASP A 45 -10.31 -8.63 6.16
N ALA A 46 -11.32 -7.78 6.38
CA ALA A 46 -11.71 -7.26 7.69
C ALA A 46 -11.79 -8.34 8.77
N TYR A 47 -12.46 -9.47 8.49
CA TYR A 47 -12.54 -10.61 9.40
C TYR A 47 -11.16 -11.23 9.72
N LEU A 48 -10.30 -11.35 8.71
CA LEU A 48 -8.93 -11.86 8.91
C LEU A 48 -8.12 -10.88 9.78
N ARG A 49 -8.24 -9.58 9.52
CA ARG A 49 -7.57 -8.54 10.32
C ARG A 49 -8.07 -8.52 11.76
N GLU A 50 -9.37 -8.70 11.99
CA GLU A 50 -9.95 -8.80 13.33
C GLU A 50 -9.42 -10.02 14.08
N ARG A 51 -9.40 -11.20 13.44
CA ARG A 51 -8.82 -12.41 14.03
C ARG A 51 -7.35 -12.26 14.38
N LEU A 52 -6.56 -11.63 13.51
CA LEU A 52 -5.15 -11.38 13.77
C LEU A 52 -4.95 -10.43 14.95
N ARG A 53 -5.79 -9.39 15.09
CA ARG A 53 -5.76 -8.48 16.25
C ARG A 53 -6.13 -9.18 17.54
N ALA A 54 -7.16 -10.04 17.52
CA ALA A 54 -7.54 -10.83 18.68
C ALA A 54 -6.38 -11.75 19.11
N LEU A 55 -5.77 -12.48 18.16
CA LEU A 55 -4.59 -13.32 18.41
C LEU A 55 -3.42 -12.53 19.00
N ALA A 56 -3.13 -11.35 18.47
CA ALA A 56 -2.07 -10.48 19.01
C ALA A 56 -2.37 -10.03 20.45
N ALA A 57 -3.60 -9.66 20.75
CA ALA A 57 -4.00 -9.28 22.11
C ALA A 57 -3.85 -10.44 23.11
N TYR A 58 -4.22 -11.66 22.72
CA TYR A 58 -4.00 -12.85 23.56
C TYR A 58 -2.50 -13.15 23.78
N SER A 59 -1.65 -12.90 22.77
CA SER A 59 -0.20 -13.09 22.92
C SER A 59 0.46 -11.99 23.73
N ASP A 60 -0.02 -10.75 23.66
CA ASP A 60 0.50 -9.62 24.46
C ASP A 60 0.15 -9.78 25.94
N GLU A 61 -1.01 -10.35 26.26
CA GLU A 61 -1.42 -10.63 27.64
C GLU A 61 -0.66 -11.84 28.25
N ALA A 62 -0.14 -12.74 27.40
CA ALA A 62 0.68 -13.88 27.81
C ALA A 62 2.19 -13.61 27.79
N ALA A 63 2.65 -12.55 27.13
CA ALA A 63 4.06 -12.19 27.09
C ALA A 63 4.41 -11.29 28.28
N PRO A 64 5.41 -11.64 29.12
CA PRO A 64 6.03 -10.61 29.94
C PRO A 64 6.61 -9.58 28.98
N ARG A 65 6.12 -8.34 29.05
CA ARG A 65 6.66 -7.17 28.32
C ARG A 65 8.17 -7.28 28.37
N PHE A 66 8.79 -7.67 27.24
CA PHE A 66 10.24 -7.79 27.15
C PHE A 66 10.76 -6.38 27.44
N ARG A 67 11.29 -6.23 28.65
CA ARG A 67 11.35 -4.96 29.36
C ARG A 67 12.07 -3.92 28.53
N ASP A 68 11.54 -2.70 28.56
CA ASP A 68 12.23 -1.44 28.29
C ASP A 68 13.36 -1.18 29.33
N ASP A 69 14.19 -2.19 29.62
CA ASP A 69 15.38 -2.07 30.47
C ASP A 69 16.62 -1.93 29.56
N CYS A 70 16.63 -0.87 28.75
CA CYS A 70 17.86 -0.39 28.11
C CYS A 70 17.91 1.13 28.17
N ALA A 71 18.11 1.67 29.37
CA ALA A 71 18.81 2.92 29.66
C ALA A 71 18.85 3.14 31.18
N PRO A 72 19.87 3.82 31.75
CA PRO A 72 20.94 4.58 31.07
C PRO A 72 22.22 3.80 30.76
#